data_AF-R1I9N1-F1
#
_entry.id   AF-R1I9N1-F1
#
_cell.length_a   1.000
_cell.length_b   1.000
_cell.length_c   1.000
_cell.angle_alpha   90.00
_cell.angle_beta   90.00
_cell.angle_gamma   90.00
#
_symmetry.space_group_name_H-M   'P 1'
#
loop_
_entity.id
_entity.type
_entity.pdbx_description
1 polymer ?
#
loop_
_entity_poly.entity_id
_entity_poly.type
_entity_poly.pdbx_seq_one_letter_code
_entity_poly.pdbx_strand_id
1 'polypeptide(L)'
;MLCIVLDNRVLRHRDVGGVTVKEFAKSERYSEIDLPLWKSRVKHGKIVFLVDGLNELEREFSGTSTWTFVRRLIDGGHDFPVLTTSRYDVEDLGLANLRDIVNLTLSPLDENAIKNYISARGGLKSDTIAAIKASGMIGVASNPFMLSLLTDWLLGTQSSEQRQIPRSRSELLLETVVRPKVQNRLGALEKAAERHGLGMESTLCAAAIAAITSSTKDANFSTVDLEALLGRVWNGDEVAHVVRAFIDTQMVLPVLSDQEAEGLHTLFHPAFIDFGLALGWRSVDLPTMAWDLDLLEQCIGDWVGLQSNPDIAVRELLELDRTYLRPELIVDILLANRGVLCDETRAMVWQFLGGCFKGARATRDSLAVALNKLPASLLAEGVQQGLLRPLGHDNPELADKILFALRSESMNAESLQQMRRADLRKKKLPSRDKRQPDPDDSLLLQRFEELQSGATPHVRRNAANWLGFNGAPEHIAQLTTVMRSDPDDSVRGATAIALGNIGSSEALPALVECLHSDAGDDVRGSAANALGRIGSP
;
A
#
# COMPACT_ATOMS: atom_id res chain seq x y z
N MET A 1 -6.01 6.08 -31.71
CA MET A 1 -7.13 6.44 -30.82
C MET A 1 -6.80 7.82 -30.28
N LEU A 2 -7.74 8.76 -30.22
CA LEU A 2 -7.45 10.13 -29.76
C LEU A 2 -7.77 10.21 -28.28
N CYS A 3 -6.89 10.84 -27.50
CA CYS A 3 -7.04 11.00 -26.06
C CYS A 3 -7.23 12.48 -25.75
N ILE A 4 -8.16 12.83 -24.87
CA ILE A 4 -8.26 14.16 -24.25
C ILE A 4 -7.85 13.97 -22.79
N VAL A 5 -6.78 14.64 -22.37
CA VAL A 5 -6.30 14.59 -20.98
C VAL A 5 -6.96 15.73 -20.18
N LEU A 6 -7.48 15.38 -19.01
CA LEU A 6 -8.12 16.29 -18.07
C LEU A 6 -7.43 16.16 -16.72
N ASP A 7 -6.70 17.20 -16.35
CA ASP A 7 -6.14 17.41 -15.02
C ASP A 7 -6.63 18.77 -14.49
N ASN A 8 -6.16 19.16 -13.30
CA ASN A 8 -6.53 20.46 -12.72
C ASN A 8 -6.08 21.63 -13.61
N ARG A 9 -4.89 21.55 -14.21
CA ARG A 9 -4.33 22.60 -15.07
C ARG A 9 -5.23 22.87 -16.27
N VAL A 10 -5.73 21.82 -16.92
CA VAL A 10 -6.66 21.94 -18.04
C VAL A 10 -7.99 22.54 -17.60
N LEU A 11 -8.55 22.06 -16.48
CA LEU A 11 -9.90 22.44 -16.05
C LEU A 11 -9.98 23.86 -15.45
N ARG A 12 -8.89 24.39 -14.87
CA ARG A 12 -8.84 25.79 -14.38
C ARG A 12 -9.14 26.83 -15.47
N HIS A 13 -8.80 26.52 -16.71
CA HIS A 13 -8.89 27.45 -17.84
C HIS A 13 -10.07 27.14 -18.77
N ARG A 14 -11.04 26.34 -18.31
CA ARG A 14 -12.19 25.90 -19.09
C ARG A 14 -13.48 26.18 -18.35
N ASP A 15 -14.37 26.96 -18.97
CA ASP A 15 -15.75 27.04 -18.53
C ASP A 15 -16.53 25.83 -19.06
N VAL A 16 -16.69 24.83 -18.19
CA VAL A 16 -17.46 23.62 -18.47
C VAL A 16 -18.86 23.66 -17.87
N GLY A 17 -19.28 24.82 -17.36
CA GLY A 17 -20.60 25.02 -16.75
C GLY A 17 -21.74 24.74 -17.72
N GLY A 18 -22.52 23.69 -17.45
CA GLY A 18 -23.66 23.31 -18.29
C GLY A 18 -23.29 22.66 -19.63
N VAL A 19 -22.00 22.51 -19.94
CA VAL A 19 -21.50 21.89 -21.17
C VAL A 19 -21.69 20.37 -21.10
N THR A 20 -22.14 19.76 -22.20
CA THR A 20 -22.20 18.30 -22.30
C THR A 20 -20.82 17.71 -22.64
N VAL A 21 -20.54 16.46 -22.23
CA VAL A 21 -19.28 15.77 -22.57
C VAL A 21 -19.01 15.77 -24.08
N LYS A 22 -20.06 15.65 -24.89
CA LYS A 22 -19.96 15.67 -26.36
C LYS A 22 -19.67 17.05 -26.94
N GLU A 23 -20.15 18.13 -26.32
CA GLU A 23 -19.81 19.50 -26.71
C GLU A 23 -18.38 19.83 -26.34
N PHE A 24 -17.97 19.44 -25.13
CA PHE A 24 -16.58 19.57 -24.69
C PHE A 24 -15.63 18.79 -25.61
N ALA A 25 -15.95 17.54 -25.96
CA ALA A 25 -15.16 16.77 -26.93
C ALA A 25 -15.03 17.47 -28.31
N LYS A 26 -16.00 18.30 -28.72
CA LYS A 26 -15.89 19.05 -29.98
C LYS A 26 -14.97 20.26 -29.85
N SER A 27 -14.87 20.89 -28.67
CA SER A 27 -14.01 22.06 -28.45
C SER A 27 -12.54 21.68 -28.31
N GLU A 28 -12.22 20.52 -27.76
CA GLU A 28 -10.83 20.09 -27.50
C GLU A 28 -10.12 19.49 -28.72
N ARG A 29 -10.37 20.02 -29.92
CA ARG A 29 -9.70 19.56 -31.14
C ARG A 29 -8.23 19.98 -31.13
N TYR A 30 -7.32 19.00 -31.26
CA TYR A 30 -5.92 19.27 -31.56
C TYR A 30 -5.74 19.98 -32.90
N SER A 31 -4.95 21.05 -32.92
CA SER A 31 -4.68 21.88 -34.10
C SER A 31 -4.22 21.06 -35.31
N GLU A 32 -3.42 20.03 -35.06
CA GLU A 32 -2.83 19.11 -36.04
C GLU A 32 -3.83 18.14 -36.70
N ILE A 33 -5.04 18.03 -36.16
CA ILE A 33 -6.05 17.09 -36.66
C ILE A 33 -7.11 17.83 -37.48
N ASP A 34 -7.31 17.37 -38.71
CA ASP A 34 -8.34 17.89 -39.61
C ASP A 34 -9.76 17.87 -38.98
N LEU A 35 -10.53 18.94 -39.22
CA LEU A 35 -11.82 19.17 -38.57
C LEU A 35 -12.89 18.12 -38.97
N PRO A 36 -13.09 17.76 -40.25
CA PRO A 36 -13.89 16.62 -40.65
C PRO A 36 -13.52 15.31 -39.94
N LEU A 37 -12.23 15.00 -39.86
CA LEU A 37 -11.76 13.80 -39.17
C LEU A 37 -12.11 13.86 -37.68
N TRP A 38 -11.85 14.99 -37.01
CA TRP A 38 -12.18 15.19 -35.60
C TRP A 38 -13.68 15.03 -35.33
N LYS A 39 -14.54 15.72 -36.09
CA LYS A 39 -16.00 15.63 -35.98
C LYS A 39 -16.48 14.19 -36.15
N SER A 40 -15.90 13.43 -37.07
CA SER A 40 -16.19 12.00 -37.25
C SER A 40 -15.81 11.18 -36.01
N ARG A 41 -14.62 11.40 -35.43
CA ARG A 41 -14.17 10.69 -34.23
C ARG A 41 -15.06 10.98 -33.03
N VAL A 42 -15.42 12.25 -32.80
CA VAL A 42 -16.38 12.65 -31.75
C VAL A 42 -17.74 12.00 -31.98
N LYS A 43 -18.25 12.03 -33.21
CA LYS A 43 -19.57 11.46 -33.55
C LYS A 43 -19.65 9.96 -33.25
N HIS A 44 -18.56 9.22 -33.46
CA HIS A 44 -18.49 7.78 -33.30
C HIS A 44 -17.89 7.32 -31.97
N GLY A 45 -17.75 8.21 -30.97
CA GLY A 45 -17.23 7.83 -29.64
C GLY A 45 -15.77 7.37 -29.66
N LYS A 46 -14.98 7.72 -30.69
CA LYS A 46 -13.59 7.24 -30.87
C LYS A 46 -12.55 8.12 -30.18
N ILE A 47 -12.98 8.78 -29.10
CA ILE A 47 -12.14 9.62 -28.23
C ILE A 47 -12.17 9.00 -26.84
N VAL A 48 -11.00 8.86 -26.25
CA VAL A 48 -10.83 8.46 -24.86
C VAL A 48 -10.62 9.71 -24.03
N PHE A 49 -11.28 9.81 -22.88
CA PHE A 49 -10.94 10.79 -21.87
C PHE A 49 -9.99 10.14 -20.86
N LEU A 50 -8.88 10.81 -20.59
CA LEU A 50 -8.00 10.47 -19.47
C LEU A 50 -8.19 11.53 -18.39
N VAL A 51 -8.80 11.17 -17.28
CA VAL A 51 -8.93 12.03 -16.10
C VAL A 51 -7.79 11.70 -15.15
N ASP A 52 -6.83 12.61 -15.03
CA ASP A 52 -5.63 12.41 -14.20
C ASP A 52 -5.80 13.09 -12.83
N GLY A 53 -5.57 12.33 -11.75
CA GLY A 53 -5.61 12.83 -10.38
C GLY A 53 -7.00 13.18 -9.88
N LEU A 54 -7.96 12.25 -9.94
CA LEU A 54 -9.36 12.52 -9.54
C LEU A 54 -9.50 13.08 -8.12
N ASN A 55 -8.71 12.57 -7.17
CA ASN A 55 -8.69 13.05 -5.79
C ASN A 55 -8.25 14.52 -5.69
N GLU A 56 -7.34 14.96 -6.57
CA GLU A 56 -6.90 16.36 -6.64
C GLU A 56 -7.99 17.24 -7.24
N LEU A 57 -8.66 16.75 -8.29
CA LEU A 57 -9.82 17.42 -8.89
C LEU A 57 -10.99 17.56 -7.90
N GLU A 58 -11.27 16.53 -7.11
CA GLU A 58 -12.30 16.59 -6.07
C GLU A 58 -11.95 17.63 -5.02
N ARG A 59 -10.72 17.61 -4.50
CA ARG A 59 -10.25 18.56 -3.48
C ARG A 59 -10.34 20.00 -3.97
N GLU A 60 -10.02 20.25 -5.22
CA GLU A 60 -9.98 21.58 -5.82
C GLU A 60 -11.38 22.07 -6.22
N PHE A 61 -12.15 21.25 -6.94
CA PHE A 61 -13.39 21.68 -7.58
C PHE A 61 -14.67 21.27 -6.85
N SER A 62 -14.62 20.55 -5.73
CA SER A 62 -15.83 20.09 -5.02
C SER A 62 -16.82 21.23 -4.77
N GLY A 63 -18.10 20.96 -5.09
CA GLY A 63 -19.18 21.95 -5.00
C GLY A 63 -19.31 22.92 -6.18
N THR A 64 -18.45 22.82 -7.21
CA THR A 64 -18.49 23.71 -8.39
C THR A 64 -19.19 23.07 -9.60
N SER A 65 -19.49 23.89 -10.62
CA SER A 65 -19.96 23.42 -11.93
C SER A 65 -18.92 22.55 -12.64
N THR A 66 -17.63 22.84 -12.46
CA THR A 66 -16.51 22.03 -12.96
C THR A 66 -16.55 20.62 -12.39
N TRP A 67 -16.74 20.49 -11.08
CA TRP A 67 -16.89 19.17 -10.46
C TRP A 67 -18.13 18.43 -10.94
N THR A 68 -19.24 19.15 -11.16
CA THR A 68 -20.45 18.56 -11.74
C THR A 68 -20.20 17.98 -13.14
N PHE A 69 -19.37 18.65 -13.95
CA PHE A 69 -18.94 18.15 -15.26
C PHE A 69 -18.04 16.92 -15.13
N VAL A 70 -17.02 16.97 -14.25
CA VAL A 70 -16.10 15.83 -14.00
C VAL A 70 -16.88 14.61 -13.54
N ARG A 71 -17.84 14.78 -12.60
CA ARG A 71 -18.76 13.72 -12.18
C ARG A 71 -19.56 13.18 -13.35
N ARG A 72 -20.20 14.03 -14.17
CA ARG A 72 -20.92 13.57 -15.37
C ARG A 72 -20.05 12.79 -16.34
N LEU A 73 -18.78 13.17 -16.50
CA LEU A 73 -17.83 12.45 -17.35
C LEU A 73 -17.52 11.06 -16.79
N ILE A 74 -17.33 10.93 -15.48
CA ILE A 74 -16.93 9.66 -14.86
C ILE A 74 -18.14 8.75 -14.61
N ASP A 75 -19.26 9.33 -14.19
CA ASP A 75 -20.54 8.65 -14.00
C ASP A 75 -21.10 8.13 -15.34
N GLY A 76 -20.65 8.70 -16.45
CA GLY A 76 -20.97 8.24 -17.80
C GLY A 76 -22.27 8.84 -18.36
N GLY A 77 -23.05 8.02 -19.07
CA GLY A 77 -24.21 8.50 -19.84
C GLY A 77 -23.85 9.10 -21.22
N HIS A 78 -22.64 8.82 -21.69
CA HIS A 78 -22.13 9.15 -23.03
C HIS A 78 -21.40 7.95 -23.65
N ASP A 79 -21.01 8.08 -24.92
CA ASP A 79 -20.43 7.00 -25.73
C ASP A 79 -18.89 7.00 -25.75
N PHE A 80 -18.25 7.68 -24.79
CA PHE A 80 -16.80 7.84 -24.75
C PHE A 80 -16.21 6.95 -23.66
N PRO A 81 -15.14 6.18 -23.94
CA PRO A 81 -14.35 5.55 -22.90
C PRO A 81 -13.69 6.59 -22.01
N VAL A 82 -13.64 6.31 -20.71
CA VAL A 82 -12.99 7.15 -19.70
C VAL A 82 -12.01 6.29 -18.92
N LEU A 83 -10.77 6.75 -18.85
CA LEU A 83 -9.72 6.21 -18.00
C LEU A 83 -9.46 7.24 -16.91
N THR A 84 -9.48 6.83 -15.65
CA THR A 84 -9.29 7.74 -14.52
C THR A 84 -8.18 7.23 -13.61
N THR A 85 -7.30 8.12 -13.16
CA THR A 85 -6.31 7.83 -12.12
C THR A 85 -6.78 8.44 -10.80
N SER A 86 -6.58 7.72 -9.69
CA SER A 86 -7.01 8.11 -8.35
C SER A 86 -6.15 7.43 -7.30
N ARG A 87 -6.00 8.07 -6.13
CA ARG A 87 -5.43 7.46 -4.92
C ARG A 87 -6.44 6.61 -4.13
N TYR A 88 -7.74 6.84 -4.35
CA TYR A 88 -8.85 6.17 -3.67
C TYR A 88 -9.51 5.11 -4.54
N ASP A 89 -10.07 4.09 -3.88
CA ASP A 89 -10.86 3.04 -4.54
C ASP A 89 -12.23 3.57 -4.99
N VAL A 90 -12.88 2.83 -5.89
CA VAL A 90 -14.16 3.21 -6.53
C VAL A 90 -15.27 3.40 -5.51
N GLU A 91 -15.28 2.59 -4.45
CA GLU A 91 -16.24 2.68 -3.34
C GLU A 91 -16.13 3.99 -2.58
N ASP A 92 -14.91 4.45 -2.32
CA ASP A 92 -14.63 5.69 -1.57
C ASP A 92 -15.00 6.92 -2.39
N LEU A 93 -14.95 6.81 -3.73
CA LEU A 93 -15.39 7.85 -4.65
C LEU A 93 -16.91 7.94 -4.78
N GLY A 94 -17.68 7.07 -4.11
CA GLY A 94 -19.14 7.01 -4.23
C GLY A 94 -19.64 6.57 -5.61
N LEU A 95 -18.76 5.90 -6.39
CA LEU A 95 -19.03 5.48 -7.77
C LEU A 95 -19.57 4.04 -7.86
N ALA A 96 -19.76 3.36 -6.73
CA ALA A 96 -20.13 1.94 -6.63
C ALA A 96 -21.43 1.53 -7.37
N ASN A 97 -22.25 2.49 -7.80
CA ASN A 97 -23.54 2.25 -8.46
C ASN A 97 -23.55 2.58 -9.98
N LEU A 98 -22.40 2.78 -10.62
CA LEU A 98 -22.30 3.25 -12.00
C LEU A 98 -21.55 2.27 -12.92
N ARG A 99 -22.26 1.62 -13.87
CA ARG A 99 -21.78 0.79 -15.02
C ARG A 99 -20.63 -0.21 -14.74
N ASP A 100 -20.22 -0.96 -15.77
CA ASP A 100 -19.09 -1.90 -15.74
C ASP A 100 -17.76 -1.14 -15.57
N ILE A 101 -17.40 -0.77 -14.33
CA ILE A 101 -16.09 -0.21 -14.02
C ILE A 101 -15.08 -1.36 -13.94
N VAL A 102 -14.03 -1.29 -14.75
CA VAL A 102 -12.86 -2.16 -14.60
C VAL A 102 -11.83 -1.42 -13.75
N ASN A 103 -11.69 -1.84 -12.49
CA ASN A 103 -10.66 -1.30 -11.61
C ASN A 103 -9.31 -1.96 -11.92
N LEU A 104 -8.27 -1.15 -12.08
CA LEU A 104 -6.89 -1.59 -12.27
C LEU A 104 -6.03 -0.93 -11.19
N THR A 105 -5.39 -1.75 -10.36
CA THR A 105 -4.47 -1.25 -9.33
C THR A 105 -3.05 -1.24 -9.88
N LEU A 106 -2.36 -0.10 -9.74
CA LEU A 106 -0.93 -0.01 -10.00
C LEU A 106 -0.18 -0.54 -8.78
N SER A 107 0.33 -1.77 -8.88
CA SER A 107 1.12 -2.39 -7.82
C SER A 107 2.51 -1.75 -7.69
N PRO A 108 3.12 -1.79 -6.48
CA PRO A 108 4.51 -1.43 -6.30
C PRO A 108 5.43 -2.24 -7.22
N LEU A 109 6.58 -1.67 -7.58
CA LEU A 109 7.56 -2.38 -8.39
C LEU A 109 8.12 -3.56 -7.60
N ASP A 110 8.07 -4.75 -8.20
CA ASP A 110 8.78 -5.91 -7.68
C ASP A 110 10.28 -5.80 -7.94
N GLU A 111 11.06 -6.70 -7.35
CA GLU A 111 12.52 -6.66 -7.48
C GLU A 111 13.01 -6.83 -8.92
N ASN A 112 12.25 -7.56 -9.75
CA ASN A 112 12.60 -7.76 -11.15
C ASN A 112 12.37 -6.48 -11.97
N ALA A 113 11.26 -5.78 -11.72
CA ALA A 113 10.95 -4.49 -12.32
C ALA A 113 11.97 -3.43 -11.90
N ILE A 114 12.36 -3.39 -10.63
CA ILE A 114 13.44 -2.52 -10.13
C ILE A 114 14.75 -2.82 -10.88
N LYS A 115 15.13 -4.10 -10.97
CA LYS A 115 16.33 -4.54 -11.70
C LYS A 115 16.28 -4.16 -13.18
N ASN A 116 15.14 -4.33 -13.83
CA ASN A 116 14.95 -4.01 -15.24
C ASN A 116 15.06 -2.50 -15.48
N TYR A 117 14.44 -1.68 -14.62
CA TYR A 117 14.55 -0.23 -14.69
C TYR A 117 16.01 0.23 -14.56
N ILE A 118 16.72 -0.25 -13.54
CA ILE A 118 18.14 0.07 -13.31
C ILE A 118 19.00 -0.35 -14.51
N SER A 119 18.76 -1.57 -15.04
CA SER A 119 19.50 -2.10 -16.18
C SER A 119 19.26 -1.28 -17.46
N ALA A 120 18.02 -0.81 -17.67
CA ALA A 120 17.66 0.01 -18.81
C ALA A 120 18.30 1.41 -18.78
N ARG A 121 18.58 1.95 -17.58
CA ARG A 121 19.29 3.22 -17.41
C ARG A 121 20.79 3.11 -17.72
N GLY A 122 21.36 1.90 -17.71
CA GLY A 122 22.76 1.61 -18.06
C GLY A 122 23.78 2.15 -17.04
N GLY A 123 25.05 1.72 -17.13
CA GLY A 123 26.15 2.32 -16.35
C GLY A 123 26.24 1.94 -14.86
N LEU A 124 25.38 1.05 -14.36
CA LEU A 124 25.40 0.54 -12.98
C LEU A 124 25.89 -0.91 -12.91
N LYS A 125 26.48 -1.29 -11.78
CA LYS A 125 27.06 -2.63 -11.55
C LYS A 125 25.98 -3.69 -11.34
N SER A 126 26.32 -4.95 -11.57
CA SER A 126 25.39 -6.08 -11.40
C SER A 126 24.94 -6.31 -9.95
N ASP A 127 25.71 -5.84 -8.97
CA ASP A 127 25.46 -5.98 -7.53
C ASP A 127 24.61 -4.83 -6.93
N THR A 128 24.23 -3.82 -7.73
CA THR A 128 23.48 -2.65 -7.26
C THR A 128 22.19 -3.01 -6.53
N ILE A 129 21.44 -4.02 -7.00
CA ILE A 129 20.23 -4.49 -6.30
C ILE A 129 20.55 -5.04 -4.91
N ALA A 130 21.63 -5.80 -4.76
CA ALA A 130 22.03 -6.34 -3.46
C ALA A 130 22.42 -5.21 -2.50
N ALA A 131 23.07 -4.16 -3.01
CA ALA A 131 23.42 -2.98 -2.23
C ALA A 131 22.19 -2.18 -1.78
N ILE A 132 21.19 -1.98 -2.65
CA ILE A 132 19.90 -1.34 -2.31
C ILE A 132 19.16 -2.13 -1.22
N LYS A 133 19.17 -3.47 -1.30
CA LYS A 133 18.59 -4.32 -0.26
C LYS A 133 19.34 -4.19 1.06
N ALA A 134 20.67 -4.22 1.01
CA ALA A 134 21.52 -4.10 2.20
C ALA A 134 21.38 -2.75 2.90
N SER A 135 21.12 -1.66 2.16
CA SER A 135 20.84 -0.34 2.74
C SER A 135 19.42 -0.21 3.28
N GLY A 136 18.55 -1.20 3.06
CA GLY A 136 17.15 -1.17 3.47
C GLY A 136 16.23 -0.35 2.55
N MET A 137 16.72 0.12 1.41
CA MET A 137 15.99 0.98 0.48
C MET A 137 15.08 0.24 -0.49
N ILE A 138 15.03 -1.09 -0.46
CA ILE A 138 14.22 -1.87 -1.42
C ILE A 138 12.72 -1.52 -1.35
N GLY A 139 12.21 -1.23 -0.15
CA GLY A 139 10.82 -0.77 0.04
C GLY A 139 10.59 0.60 -0.58
N VAL A 140 11.50 1.56 -0.34
CA VAL A 140 11.46 2.89 -0.95
C VAL A 140 11.57 2.79 -2.49
N ALA A 141 12.46 1.94 -3.00
CA ALA A 141 12.68 1.70 -4.41
C ALA A 141 11.51 0.99 -5.13
N SER A 142 10.53 0.46 -4.40
CA SER A 142 9.31 -0.07 -5.01
C SER A 142 8.40 1.04 -5.56
N ASN A 143 8.60 2.29 -5.12
CA ASN A 143 7.96 3.46 -5.70
C ASN A 143 8.77 3.95 -6.93
N PRO A 144 8.15 4.06 -8.12
CA PRO A 144 8.87 4.45 -9.35
C PRO A 144 9.59 5.81 -9.29
N PHE A 145 9.00 6.80 -8.62
CA PHE A 145 9.62 8.12 -8.45
C PHE A 145 10.86 8.03 -7.56
N MET A 146 10.75 7.36 -6.42
CA MET A 146 11.89 7.14 -5.52
C MET A 146 12.99 6.30 -6.17
N LEU A 147 12.63 5.29 -6.96
CA LEU A 147 13.58 4.53 -7.75
C LEU A 147 14.31 5.40 -8.77
N SER A 148 13.60 6.32 -9.43
CA SER A 148 14.23 7.27 -10.35
C SER A 148 15.27 8.12 -9.63
N LEU A 149 14.91 8.73 -8.49
CA LEU A 149 15.83 9.55 -7.69
C LEU A 149 17.05 8.75 -7.21
N LEU A 150 16.82 7.54 -6.70
CA LEU A 150 17.89 6.65 -6.25
C LEU A 150 18.81 6.24 -7.41
N THR A 151 18.24 5.97 -8.58
CA THR A 151 19.00 5.62 -9.78
C THR A 151 19.80 6.81 -10.30
N ASP A 152 19.23 8.01 -10.31
CA ASP A 152 19.93 9.25 -10.67
C ASP A 152 21.09 9.52 -9.71
N TRP A 153 20.87 9.32 -8.41
CA TRP A 153 21.92 9.40 -7.39
C TRP A 153 23.03 8.38 -7.68
N LEU A 154 22.69 7.11 -7.94
CA LEU A 154 23.65 6.06 -8.28
C LEU A 154 24.42 6.37 -9.58
N LEU A 155 23.78 6.92 -10.60
CA LEU A 155 24.44 7.27 -11.88
C LEU A 155 25.36 8.48 -11.74
N GLY A 156 24.97 9.48 -10.95
CA GLY A 156 25.77 10.65 -10.65
C GLY A 156 27.06 10.34 -9.86
N THR A 157 27.22 9.11 -9.37
CA THR A 157 28.33 8.69 -8.49
C THR A 157 29.53 8.05 -9.19
N GLN A 158 29.66 8.17 -10.52
CA GLN A 158 30.81 7.58 -11.24
C GLN A 158 32.21 8.08 -10.78
N SER A 159 32.30 9.06 -9.88
CA SER A 159 33.57 9.68 -9.46
C SER A 159 33.91 9.61 -7.96
N SER A 160 33.19 8.84 -7.12
CA SER A 160 33.55 8.72 -5.69
C SER A 160 33.39 7.30 -5.16
N GLU A 161 34.51 6.63 -4.90
CA GLU A 161 34.57 5.27 -4.34
C GLU A 161 34.03 5.15 -2.90
N GLN A 162 33.58 6.25 -2.27
CA GLN A 162 33.30 6.31 -0.82
C GLN A 162 31.89 6.76 -0.42
N ARG A 163 30.95 6.99 -1.36
CA ARG A 163 29.58 7.39 -0.99
C ARG A 163 28.70 6.18 -0.66
N GLN A 164 28.16 6.14 0.55
CA GLN A 164 27.22 5.11 1.00
C GLN A 164 25.83 5.36 0.39
N ILE A 165 25.13 4.29 0.00
CA ILE A 165 23.74 4.38 -0.47
C ILE A 165 22.88 4.94 0.67
N PRO A 166 21.95 5.87 0.39
CA PRO A 166 20.97 6.33 1.38
C PRO A 166 20.28 5.15 2.07
N ARG A 167 19.94 5.33 3.35
CA ARG A 167 19.31 4.31 4.20
C ARG A 167 17.88 4.68 4.60
N SER A 168 17.44 5.89 4.28
CA SER A 168 16.06 6.34 4.44
C SER A 168 15.58 7.15 3.23
N ARG A 169 14.26 7.31 3.12
CA ARG A 169 13.63 8.20 2.13
C ARG A 169 14.10 9.64 2.34
N SER A 170 14.17 10.12 3.58
CA SER A 170 14.66 11.46 3.91
C SER A 170 16.12 11.67 3.51
N GLU A 171 16.99 10.69 3.73
CA GLU A 171 18.40 10.76 3.29
C GLU A 171 18.50 10.85 1.76
N LEU A 172 17.69 10.06 1.03
CA LEU A 172 17.63 10.13 -0.43
C LEU A 172 17.15 11.51 -0.89
N LEU A 173 16.09 12.03 -0.28
CA LEU A 173 15.53 13.34 -0.63
C LEU A 173 16.51 14.47 -0.30
N LEU A 174 17.19 14.44 0.86
CA LEU A 174 18.28 15.37 1.20
C LEU A 174 19.36 15.40 0.11
N GLU A 175 19.82 14.23 -0.33
CA GLU A 175 20.84 14.13 -1.38
C GLU A 175 20.35 14.66 -2.74
N THR A 176 19.04 14.68 -3.00
CA THR A 176 18.45 15.25 -4.22
C THR A 176 18.26 16.76 -4.16
N VAL A 177 18.00 17.30 -2.96
CA VAL A 177 17.84 18.75 -2.73
C VAL A 177 19.18 19.48 -2.84
N VAL A 178 20.29 18.80 -2.54
CA VAL A 178 21.64 19.35 -2.70
C VAL A 178 22.04 19.34 -4.18
N ARG A 179 22.26 20.52 -4.77
CA ARG A 179 22.78 20.64 -6.15
C ARG A 179 24.13 19.92 -6.29
N PRO A 180 24.35 19.14 -7.38
CA PRO A 180 25.69 18.66 -7.72
C PRO A 180 26.63 19.86 -7.90
N LYS A 181 27.79 19.83 -7.23
CA LYS A 181 28.83 20.89 -7.23
C LYS A 181 29.40 21.26 -8.61
N VAL A 182 28.88 20.68 -9.69
CA VAL A 182 29.48 20.66 -11.03
C VAL A 182 29.15 21.91 -11.86
N GLN A 183 28.12 22.68 -11.51
CA GLN A 183 27.81 23.95 -12.19
C GLN A 183 28.13 25.15 -11.30
N ASN A 184 29.39 25.56 -11.39
CA ASN A 184 30.07 26.61 -10.63
C ASN A 184 29.55 28.05 -10.93
N ARG A 185 28.23 28.29 -10.91
CA ARG A 185 27.63 29.60 -11.25
C ARG A 185 27.18 30.46 -10.06
N LEU A 186 27.03 29.92 -8.83
CA LEU A 186 26.46 30.67 -7.69
C LEU A 186 27.17 30.44 -6.31
N GLY A 187 28.28 29.70 -6.28
CA GLY A 187 28.75 29.00 -5.08
C GLY A 187 29.51 29.76 -3.97
N ALA A 188 29.48 31.09 -3.88
CA ALA A 188 30.10 31.83 -2.77
C ALA A 188 29.08 32.46 -1.82
N LEU A 189 28.05 33.12 -2.38
CA LEU A 189 26.96 33.70 -1.61
C LEU A 189 26.07 32.60 -1.02
N GLU A 190 25.74 31.56 -1.79
CA GLU A 190 25.01 30.39 -1.28
C GLU A 190 25.74 29.71 -0.12
N LYS A 191 27.06 29.49 -0.24
CA LYS A 191 27.86 28.90 0.84
C LYS A 191 27.97 29.79 2.07
N ALA A 192 27.87 31.11 1.90
CA ALA A 192 27.86 32.05 3.01
C ALA A 192 26.49 32.01 3.72
N ALA A 193 25.41 32.06 2.95
CA ALA A 193 24.03 31.95 3.42
C ALA A 193 23.78 30.61 4.16
N GLU A 194 24.30 29.50 3.62
CA GLU A 194 24.17 28.15 4.20
C GLU A 194 24.75 28.07 5.62
N ARG A 195 25.84 28.80 5.91
CA ARG A 195 26.47 28.81 7.26
C ARG A 195 25.55 29.36 8.35
N HIS A 196 24.54 30.13 7.97
CA HIS A 196 23.56 30.71 8.88
C HIS A 196 22.14 30.17 8.63
N GLY A 197 22.03 29.03 7.92
CA GLY A 197 20.79 28.28 7.75
C GLY A 197 19.93 28.67 6.53
N LEU A 198 20.39 29.61 5.69
CA LEU A 198 19.70 30.01 4.46
C LEU A 198 20.27 29.23 3.26
N GLY A 199 19.53 28.25 2.76
CA GLY A 199 19.98 27.37 1.69
C GLY A 199 18.83 26.63 1.01
N MET A 200 19.14 25.56 0.27
CA MET A 200 18.13 24.80 -0.47
C MET A 200 17.08 24.17 0.45
N GLU A 201 17.47 23.66 1.62
CA GLU A 201 16.57 23.05 2.60
C GLU A 201 15.53 24.05 3.14
N SER A 202 15.98 25.23 3.58
CA SER A 202 15.08 26.27 4.11
C SER A 202 14.22 26.88 3.01
N THR A 203 14.72 26.97 1.78
CA THR A 203 13.93 27.44 0.62
C THR A 203 12.89 26.42 0.19
N LEU A 204 13.22 25.11 0.22
CA LEU A 204 12.23 24.06 -0.01
C LEU A 204 11.13 24.06 1.06
N CYS A 205 11.50 24.25 2.32
CA CYS A 205 10.54 24.42 3.40
C CYS A 205 9.61 25.62 3.15
N ALA A 206 10.16 26.78 2.78
CA ALA A 206 9.36 27.96 2.42
C ALA A 206 8.42 27.67 1.24
N ALA A 207 8.90 26.94 0.21
CA ALA A 207 8.08 26.57 -0.94
C ALA A 207 6.96 25.60 -0.59
N ALA A 208 7.22 24.63 0.27
CA ALA A 208 6.20 23.70 0.74
C ALA A 208 5.13 24.42 1.58
N ILE A 209 5.53 25.33 2.48
CA ILE A 209 4.60 26.18 3.24
C ILE A 209 3.77 27.05 2.30
N ALA A 210 4.40 27.74 1.34
CA ALA A 210 3.71 28.57 0.37
C ALA A 210 2.69 27.75 -0.45
N ALA A 211 3.08 26.55 -0.90
CA ALA A 211 2.22 25.65 -1.64
C ALA A 211 0.95 25.26 -0.85
N ILE A 212 1.08 24.88 0.42
CA ILE A 212 -0.08 24.44 1.23
C ILE A 212 -0.94 25.61 1.75
N THR A 213 -0.36 26.81 1.89
CA THR A 213 -1.07 28.00 2.36
C THR A 213 -1.65 28.84 1.23
N SER A 214 -1.40 28.47 -0.03
CA SER A 214 -1.90 29.18 -1.20
C SER A 214 -3.42 29.25 -1.21
N SER A 215 -3.94 30.46 -1.43
CA SER A 215 -5.38 30.74 -1.49
C SER A 215 -6.08 30.03 -2.64
N THR A 216 -5.34 29.62 -3.69
CA THR A 216 -5.91 28.95 -4.86
C THR A 216 -6.03 27.43 -4.69
N LYS A 217 -5.50 26.84 -3.60
CA LYS A 217 -5.43 25.38 -3.35
C LYS A 217 -4.62 24.56 -4.37
N ASP A 218 -3.82 25.25 -5.17
CA ASP A 218 -3.15 24.67 -6.33
C ASP A 218 -1.76 24.09 -6.05
N ALA A 219 -1.28 24.16 -4.80
CA ALA A 219 0.12 23.88 -4.46
C ALA A 219 1.14 24.71 -5.28
N ASN A 220 0.72 25.90 -5.74
CA ASN A 220 1.56 26.86 -6.44
C ASN A 220 2.13 27.90 -5.47
N PHE A 221 3.28 28.49 -5.82
CA PHE A 221 3.93 29.57 -5.08
C PHE A 221 4.63 30.55 -6.04
N SER A 222 4.82 31.79 -5.62
CA SER A 222 5.62 32.78 -6.37
C SER A 222 6.99 33.01 -5.72
N THR A 223 7.93 33.60 -6.45
CA THR A 223 9.21 34.05 -5.88
C THR A 223 9.01 35.06 -4.76
N VAL A 224 8.01 35.94 -4.90
CA VAL A 224 7.64 36.96 -3.91
C VAL A 224 7.20 36.30 -2.60
N ASP A 225 6.43 35.21 -2.66
CA ASP A 225 6.00 34.47 -1.48
C ASP A 225 7.20 33.84 -0.75
N LEU A 226 8.14 33.26 -1.50
CA LEU A 226 9.34 32.66 -0.91
C LEU A 226 10.23 33.72 -0.24
N GLU A 227 10.49 34.83 -0.93
CA GLU A 227 11.27 35.94 -0.39
C GLU A 227 10.60 36.53 0.85
N ALA A 228 9.27 36.67 0.85
CA ALA A 228 8.52 37.16 2.00
C ALA A 228 8.55 36.18 3.20
N LEU A 229 8.51 34.86 2.97
CA LEU A 229 8.59 33.85 4.02
C LEU A 229 10.00 33.78 4.62
N LEU A 230 11.03 33.68 3.77
CA LEU A 230 12.43 33.63 4.19
C LEU A 230 12.89 34.95 4.83
N GLY A 231 12.41 36.07 4.29
CA GLY A 231 12.68 37.43 4.79
C GLY A 231 12.23 37.69 6.23
N ARG A 232 11.39 36.82 6.82
CA ARG A 232 11.01 36.90 8.24
C ARG A 232 12.12 36.46 9.18
N VAL A 233 13.05 35.65 8.70
CA VAL A 233 14.12 35.03 9.50
C VAL A 233 15.49 35.55 9.05
N TRP A 234 15.70 35.68 7.74
CA TRP A 234 16.96 36.15 7.16
C TRP A 234 16.79 37.53 6.52
N ASN A 235 17.79 38.38 6.68
CA ASN A 235 17.78 39.74 6.14
C ASN A 235 18.83 39.89 5.01
N GLY A 236 18.56 40.75 4.04
CA GLY A 236 19.53 41.15 3.00
C GLY A 236 19.32 40.50 1.63
N ASP A 237 20.17 40.88 0.68
CA ASP A 237 20.08 40.48 -0.74
C ASP A 237 20.32 38.98 -0.99
N GLU A 238 20.80 38.25 0.03
CA GLU A 238 21.06 36.80 -0.04
C GLU A 238 19.78 35.98 -0.22
N VAL A 239 18.64 36.45 0.32
CA VAL A 239 17.34 35.76 0.19
C VAL A 239 16.93 35.64 -1.27
N ALA A 240 16.93 36.74 -2.02
CA ALA A 240 16.59 36.75 -3.44
C ALA A 240 17.54 35.88 -4.26
N HIS A 241 18.82 35.82 -3.88
CA HIS A 241 19.82 34.98 -4.55
C HIS A 241 19.53 33.49 -4.38
N VAL A 242 19.26 33.04 -3.14
CA VAL A 242 18.96 31.63 -2.84
C VAL A 242 17.60 31.22 -3.42
N VAL A 243 16.59 32.10 -3.38
CA VAL A 243 15.30 31.85 -4.04
C VAL A 243 15.50 31.62 -5.54
N ARG A 244 16.25 32.49 -6.23
CA ARG A 244 16.54 32.32 -7.66
C ARG A 244 17.25 31.00 -7.94
N ALA A 245 18.25 30.66 -7.13
CA ALA A 245 18.96 29.40 -7.25
C ALA A 245 18.05 28.19 -7.07
N PHE A 246 17.08 28.27 -6.17
CA PHE A 246 16.10 27.22 -5.94
C PHE A 246 15.13 27.06 -7.12
N ILE A 247 14.61 28.16 -7.67
CA ILE A 247 13.73 28.14 -8.85
C ILE A 247 14.43 27.52 -10.07
N ASP A 248 15.74 27.75 -10.22
CA ASP A 248 16.54 27.18 -11.31
C ASP A 248 16.83 25.67 -11.14
N THR A 249 16.30 25.00 -10.10
CA THR A 249 16.49 23.55 -9.89
C THR A 249 15.51 22.73 -10.72
N GLN A 250 15.79 21.44 -10.87
CA GLN A 250 14.87 20.50 -11.52
C GLN A 250 13.66 20.14 -10.63
N MET A 251 13.65 20.57 -9.36
CA MET A 251 12.53 20.33 -8.45
C MET A 251 11.37 21.32 -8.68
N VAL A 252 11.63 22.43 -9.38
CA VAL A 252 10.67 23.50 -9.58
C VAL A 252 10.30 23.57 -11.05
N LEU A 253 8.99 23.62 -11.34
CA LEU A 253 8.46 23.84 -12.67
C LEU A 253 7.75 25.20 -12.75
N PRO A 254 7.91 25.95 -13.85
CA PRO A 254 7.09 27.13 -14.11
C PRO A 254 5.65 26.70 -14.42
N VAL A 255 4.68 27.46 -13.91
CA VAL A 255 3.27 27.30 -14.27
C VAL A 255 3.03 28.07 -15.58
N LEU A 256 2.87 27.35 -16.68
CA LEU A 256 2.58 27.96 -17.98
C LEU A 256 1.11 28.38 -18.03
N SER A 257 0.83 29.70 -18.08
CA SER A 257 -0.50 30.23 -18.43
C SER A 257 -0.41 31.18 -19.63
N ASP A 258 -1.47 31.23 -20.43
CA ASP A 258 -1.57 32.12 -21.59
C ASP A 258 -1.89 33.59 -21.22
N GLN A 259 -2.25 33.88 -19.97
CA GLN A 259 -2.49 35.24 -19.45
C GLN A 259 -2.09 35.34 -17.96
N GLU A 260 -1.20 36.30 -17.65
CA GLU A 260 -0.90 36.87 -16.33
C GLU A 260 -0.22 35.99 -15.24
N ALA A 261 0.10 34.71 -15.45
CA ALA A 261 0.84 33.90 -14.45
C ALA A 261 2.39 34.01 -14.56
N GLU A 262 2.92 35.16 -14.98
CA GLU A 262 4.38 35.36 -14.98
C GLU A 262 4.90 35.28 -13.53
N GLY A 263 5.71 34.25 -13.24
CA GLY A 263 6.38 34.09 -11.93
C GLY A 263 5.72 33.12 -10.95
N LEU A 264 4.69 32.36 -11.37
CA LEU A 264 4.17 31.24 -10.57
C LEU A 264 4.94 29.94 -10.85
N HIS A 265 5.17 29.19 -9.78
CA HIS A 265 5.94 27.96 -9.76
C HIS A 265 5.21 26.86 -8.99
N THR A 266 5.54 25.61 -9.28
CA THR A 266 5.08 24.43 -8.54
C THR A 266 6.22 23.45 -8.33
N LEU A 267 6.13 22.62 -7.29
CA LEU A 267 7.09 21.53 -7.10
C LEU A 267 6.77 20.40 -8.07
N PHE A 268 7.80 19.83 -8.69
CA PHE A 268 7.70 18.78 -9.70
C PHE A 268 6.91 17.56 -9.21
N HIS A 269 7.00 17.24 -7.91
CA HIS A 269 6.35 16.10 -7.31
C HIS A 269 5.87 16.41 -5.88
N PRO A 270 4.67 15.94 -5.46
CA PRO A 270 4.13 16.19 -4.12
C PRO A 270 5.03 15.75 -2.96
N ALA A 271 5.84 14.71 -3.15
CA ALA A 271 6.81 14.26 -2.13
C ALA A 271 7.77 15.38 -1.66
N PHE A 272 8.06 16.38 -2.50
CA PHE A 272 8.87 17.53 -2.09
C PHE A 272 8.10 18.51 -1.19
N ILE A 273 6.76 18.53 -1.24
CA ILE A 273 5.93 19.28 -0.30
C ILE A 273 6.00 18.62 1.07
N ASP A 274 5.72 17.31 1.14
CA ASP A 274 5.81 16.52 2.37
C ASP A 274 7.19 16.66 3.04
N PHE A 275 8.24 16.46 2.24
CA PHE A 275 9.61 16.55 2.70
C PHE A 275 10.01 17.97 3.13
N GLY A 276 9.58 19.00 2.38
CA GLY A 276 9.82 20.40 2.74
C GLY A 276 9.20 20.78 4.09
N LEU A 277 8.01 20.26 4.39
CA LEU A 277 7.36 20.48 5.68
C LEU A 277 8.05 19.69 6.80
N ALA A 278 8.46 18.45 6.53
CA ALA A 278 9.27 17.65 7.46
C ALA A 278 10.58 18.36 7.83
N LEU A 279 11.26 18.99 6.85
CA LEU A 279 12.45 19.81 7.10
C LEU A 279 12.15 20.99 8.04
N GLY A 280 11.00 21.65 7.86
CA GLY A 280 10.54 22.73 8.73
C GLY A 280 10.34 22.30 10.19
N TRP A 281 9.96 21.03 10.41
CA TRP A 281 9.75 20.47 11.75
C TRP A 281 10.88 19.61 12.28
N ARG A 282 12.03 19.52 11.58
CA ARG A 282 13.12 18.62 11.96
C ARG A 282 13.66 18.82 13.38
N SER A 283 13.48 20.02 13.95
CA SER A 283 13.98 20.41 15.28
C SER A 283 12.87 20.74 16.28
N VAL A 284 11.61 20.47 15.95
CA VAL A 284 10.44 20.72 16.80
C VAL A 284 9.48 19.55 16.75
N ASP A 285 8.56 19.51 17.72
CA ASP A 285 7.49 18.52 17.73
C ASP A 285 6.55 18.73 16.53
N LEU A 286 6.00 17.63 16.02
CA LEU A 286 5.02 17.66 14.94
C LEU A 286 3.76 18.42 15.39
N PRO A 287 3.32 19.45 14.66
CA PRO A 287 2.10 20.17 15.00
C PRO A 287 0.86 19.28 14.83
N THR A 288 -0.24 19.61 15.49
CA THR A 288 -1.50 18.82 15.39
C THR A 288 -1.95 18.59 13.94
N MET A 289 -1.75 19.56 13.05
CA MET A 289 -2.10 19.43 11.64
C MET A 289 -1.26 18.42 10.85
N ALA A 290 -0.06 18.05 11.34
CA ALA A 290 0.74 16.98 10.74
C ALA A 290 0.03 15.63 10.84
N TRP A 291 -0.88 15.50 11.81
CA TRP A 291 -1.70 14.32 12.05
C TRP A 291 -3.03 14.35 11.30
N ASP A 292 -3.34 15.45 10.62
CA ASP A 292 -4.58 15.60 9.86
C ASP A 292 -4.37 15.11 8.41
N LEU A 293 -5.10 14.07 8.04
CA LEU A 293 -4.50 12.93 7.35
C LEU A 293 -5.13 12.71 5.95
N ASP A 294 -4.68 13.55 5.01
CA ASP A 294 -4.66 13.38 3.53
C ASP A 294 -3.69 14.40 2.88
N LEU A 295 -3.45 15.54 3.53
CA LEU A 295 -2.60 16.62 3.01
C LEU A 295 -1.09 16.35 3.14
N LEU A 296 -0.68 15.51 4.10
CA LEU A 296 0.71 15.31 4.53
C LEU A 296 1.06 13.82 4.65
N GLU A 297 0.67 13.03 3.64
CA GLU A 297 0.71 11.55 3.67
C GLU A 297 2.09 10.98 4.06
N GLN A 298 3.18 11.61 3.60
CA GLN A 298 4.56 11.10 3.77
C GLN A 298 5.40 11.94 4.74
N CYS A 299 4.89 13.09 5.17
CA CYS A 299 5.62 14.07 5.98
C CYS A 299 6.14 13.48 7.30
N ILE A 300 5.35 12.67 8.00
CA ILE A 300 5.77 12.10 9.29
C ILE A 300 6.87 11.05 9.09
N GLY A 301 6.74 10.19 8.08
CA GLY A 301 7.78 9.22 7.71
C GLY A 301 9.10 9.94 7.38
N ASP A 302 9.01 11.07 6.69
CA ASP A 302 10.19 11.88 6.39
C ASP A 302 10.77 12.58 7.62
N TRP A 303 9.92 13.10 8.50
CA TRP A 303 10.33 13.72 9.76
C TRP A 303 11.09 12.75 10.67
N VAL A 304 10.64 11.49 10.75
CA VAL A 304 11.35 10.42 11.49
C VAL A 304 12.76 10.23 10.95
N GLY A 305 12.92 10.19 9.62
CA GLY A 305 14.21 10.00 8.97
C GLY A 305 15.17 11.18 9.12
N LEU A 306 14.66 12.36 9.49
CA LEU A 306 15.44 13.56 9.78
C LEU A 306 15.91 13.64 11.24
N GLN A 307 15.38 12.79 12.12
CA GLN A 307 15.76 12.80 13.54
C GLN A 307 17.17 12.24 13.75
N SER A 308 17.86 12.78 14.75
CA SER A 308 19.19 12.28 15.16
C SER A 308 19.13 10.83 15.67
N ASN A 309 17.98 10.41 16.20
CA ASN A 309 17.69 9.04 16.59
C ASN A 309 16.29 8.62 16.11
N PRO A 310 16.18 8.03 14.91
CA PRO A 310 14.91 7.56 14.35
C PRO A 310 14.21 6.51 15.23
N ASP A 311 14.96 5.68 15.96
CA ASP A 311 14.38 4.64 16.84
C ASP A 311 13.62 5.25 18.02
N ILE A 312 14.15 6.32 18.64
CA ILE A 312 13.46 7.04 19.72
C ILE A 312 12.21 7.71 19.17
N ALA A 313 12.34 8.42 18.04
CA ALA A 313 11.22 9.10 17.40
C ALA A 313 10.06 8.14 17.11
N VAL A 314 10.33 6.95 16.54
CA VAL A 314 9.30 5.94 16.29
C VAL A 314 8.64 5.46 17.58
N ARG A 315 9.41 5.22 18.65
CA ARG A 315 8.84 4.75 19.93
C ARG A 315 7.90 5.78 20.53
N GLU A 316 8.31 7.05 20.55
CA GLU A 316 7.46 8.16 21.02
C GLU A 316 6.20 8.27 20.18
N LEU A 317 6.29 8.15 18.85
CA LEU A 317 5.12 8.15 17.97
C LEU A 317 4.16 7.00 18.30
N LEU A 318 4.66 5.79 18.58
CA LEU A 318 3.82 4.63 18.93
C LEU A 318 3.15 4.74 20.31
N GLU A 319 3.63 5.63 21.19
CA GLU A 319 3.03 5.93 22.50
C GLU A 319 1.89 6.95 22.43
N LEU A 320 1.69 7.63 21.30
CA LEU A 320 0.62 8.59 21.09
C LEU A 320 -0.76 7.91 21.01
N ASP A 321 -1.81 8.74 21.10
CA ASP A 321 -3.19 8.29 20.95
C ASP A 321 -3.40 7.58 19.60
N ARG A 322 -4.00 6.38 19.65
CA ARG A 322 -4.28 5.52 18.50
C ARG A 322 -5.20 6.17 17.46
N THR A 323 -5.90 7.24 17.83
CA THR A 323 -6.72 8.02 16.91
C THR A 323 -5.90 8.64 15.77
N TYR A 324 -4.62 8.97 16.01
CA TYR A 324 -3.72 9.56 15.00
C TYR A 324 -2.89 8.51 14.23
N LEU A 325 -2.72 7.31 14.79
CA LEU A 325 -1.81 6.28 14.25
C LEU A 325 -2.53 5.32 13.29
N ARG A 326 -2.93 5.84 12.13
CA ARG A 326 -3.51 5.01 11.06
C ARG A 326 -2.50 3.94 10.59
N PRO A 327 -2.94 2.71 10.26
CA PRO A 327 -2.05 1.66 9.77
C PRO A 327 -1.18 2.07 8.57
N GLU A 328 -1.73 2.86 7.65
CA GLU A 328 -1.05 3.38 6.46
C GLU A 328 0.14 4.26 6.83
N LEU A 329 -0.03 5.14 7.81
CA LEU A 329 1.03 6.02 8.33
C LEU A 329 2.15 5.18 8.97
N ILE A 330 1.79 4.19 9.77
CA ILE A 330 2.77 3.31 10.43
C ILE A 330 3.56 2.50 9.40
N VAL A 331 2.89 2.01 8.36
CA VAL A 331 3.53 1.32 7.23
C VAL A 331 4.48 2.27 6.49
N ASP A 332 4.07 3.51 6.23
CA ASP A 332 4.91 4.52 5.59
C ASP A 332 6.17 4.83 6.41
N ILE A 333 6.04 5.07 7.72
CA ILE A 333 7.17 5.29 8.64
C ILE A 333 8.17 4.14 8.54
N LEU A 334 7.67 2.90 8.57
CA LEU A 334 8.51 1.71 8.47
C LEU A 334 9.23 1.65 7.10
N LEU A 335 8.49 1.84 6.01
CA LEU A 335 9.03 1.82 4.65
C LEU A 335 10.10 2.87 4.44
N ALA A 336 9.81 4.11 4.83
CA ALA A 336 10.68 5.26 4.66
C ALA A 336 11.97 5.15 5.46
N ASN A 337 11.95 4.48 6.60
CA ASN A 337 13.06 4.47 7.57
C ASN A 337 13.66 3.09 7.81
N ARG A 338 13.27 2.08 7.03
CA ARG A 338 13.67 0.68 7.25
C ARG A 338 15.18 0.52 7.39
N GLY A 339 15.96 1.23 6.58
CA GLY A 339 17.42 1.13 6.57
C GLY A 339 18.10 1.78 7.77
N VAL A 340 17.45 2.72 8.47
CA VAL A 340 18.01 3.41 9.64
C VAL A 340 17.47 2.86 10.97
N LEU A 341 16.29 2.23 10.98
CA LEU A 341 15.72 1.61 12.18
C LEU A 341 16.42 0.30 12.55
N CYS A 342 16.59 0.06 13.85
CA CYS A 342 17.12 -1.21 14.36
C CYS A 342 16.08 -2.34 14.29
N ASP A 343 16.53 -3.60 14.37
CA ASP A 343 15.65 -4.78 14.29
C ASP A 343 14.57 -4.78 15.38
N GLU A 344 14.92 -4.36 16.59
CA GLU A 344 13.99 -4.26 17.71
C GLU A 344 12.88 -3.26 17.42
N THR A 345 13.21 -2.07 16.89
CA THR A 345 12.21 -1.05 16.56
C THR A 345 11.34 -1.49 15.39
N ARG A 346 11.91 -2.10 14.34
CA ARG A 346 11.12 -2.68 13.25
C ARG A 346 10.13 -3.72 13.76
N ALA A 347 10.56 -4.61 14.66
CA ALA A 347 9.70 -5.62 15.26
C ALA A 347 8.59 -5.03 16.14
N MET A 348 8.85 -3.93 16.84
CA MET A 348 7.82 -3.20 17.59
C MET A 348 6.77 -2.61 16.66
N VAL A 349 7.19 -1.98 15.56
CA VAL A 349 6.29 -1.41 14.55
C VAL A 349 5.39 -2.49 13.94
N TRP A 350 5.96 -3.65 13.58
CA TRP A 350 5.18 -4.77 13.06
C TRP A 350 4.18 -5.34 14.07
N GLN A 351 4.56 -5.44 15.34
CA GLN A 351 3.64 -5.87 16.39
C GLN A 351 2.55 -4.83 16.67
N PHE A 352 2.85 -3.54 16.53
CA PHE A 352 1.83 -2.49 16.60
C PHE A 352 0.80 -2.64 15.48
N LEU A 353 1.25 -2.80 14.24
CA LEU A 353 0.38 -3.12 13.09
C LEU A 353 -0.42 -4.41 13.31
N GLY A 354 0.20 -5.42 13.92
CA GLY A 354 -0.48 -6.65 14.31
C GLY A 354 -1.62 -6.44 15.31
N GLY A 355 -1.46 -5.47 16.22
CA GLY A 355 -2.52 -5.06 17.14
C GLY A 355 -3.75 -4.49 16.43
N CYS A 356 -3.58 -3.87 15.26
CA CYS A 356 -4.67 -3.33 14.45
C CYS A 356 -5.63 -4.42 13.95
N PHE A 357 -5.19 -5.69 13.84
CA PHE A 357 -6.10 -6.81 13.56
C PHE A 357 -7.20 -6.99 14.61
N LYS A 358 -7.02 -6.46 15.83
CA LYS A 358 -8.01 -6.51 16.92
C LYS A 358 -8.89 -5.25 16.98
N GLY A 359 -8.54 -4.21 16.23
CA GLY A 359 -9.20 -2.90 16.27
C GLY A 359 -10.60 -2.84 15.65
N ALA A 360 -11.12 -1.62 15.58
CA ALA A 360 -12.38 -1.31 14.91
C ALA A 360 -12.36 -1.77 13.45
N ARG A 361 -13.54 -1.89 12.83
CA ARG A 361 -13.65 -2.31 11.42
C ARG A 361 -12.81 -1.43 10.49
N ALA A 362 -12.94 -0.11 10.62
CA ALA A 362 -12.20 0.85 9.80
C ALA A 362 -10.68 0.61 9.90
N THR A 363 -10.13 0.48 11.11
CA THR A 363 -8.71 0.20 11.32
C THR A 363 -8.24 -1.11 10.66
N ARG A 364 -9.10 -2.14 10.65
CA ARG A 364 -8.79 -3.43 10.01
C ARG A 364 -8.81 -3.34 8.49
N ASP A 365 -9.79 -2.62 7.95
CA ASP A 365 -9.92 -2.41 6.51
C ASP A 365 -8.71 -1.60 6.00
N SER A 366 -8.37 -0.50 6.69
CA SER A 366 -7.13 0.27 6.50
C SER A 366 -5.85 -0.57 6.58
N LEU A 367 -5.72 -1.42 7.59
CA LEU A 367 -4.57 -2.33 7.72
C LEU A 367 -4.47 -3.27 6.52
N ALA A 368 -5.57 -3.86 6.08
CA ALA A 368 -5.57 -4.77 4.95
C ALA A 368 -5.12 -4.06 3.66
N VAL A 369 -5.59 -2.82 3.43
CA VAL A 369 -5.17 -1.99 2.30
C VAL A 369 -3.67 -1.66 2.40
N ALA A 370 -3.21 -1.23 3.57
CA ALA A 370 -1.81 -0.88 3.80
C ALA A 370 -0.87 -2.07 3.56
N LEU A 371 -1.20 -3.25 4.08
CA LEU A 371 -0.41 -4.47 3.88
C LEU A 371 -0.41 -4.93 2.42
N ASN A 372 -1.52 -4.79 1.69
CA ASN A 372 -1.60 -5.18 0.29
C ASN A 372 -0.74 -4.27 -0.63
N LYS A 373 -0.39 -3.06 -0.18
CA LYS A 373 0.50 -2.13 -0.89
C LYS A 373 1.99 -2.41 -0.63
N LEU A 374 2.34 -3.46 0.11
CA LEU A 374 3.74 -3.77 0.46
C LEU A 374 4.36 -4.81 -0.47
N PRO A 375 5.67 -4.70 -0.77
CA PRO A 375 6.42 -5.76 -1.42
C PRO A 375 6.34 -7.07 -0.62
N ALA A 376 6.18 -8.21 -1.30
CA ALA A 376 6.07 -9.53 -0.68
C ALA A 376 7.26 -9.87 0.25
N SER A 377 8.48 -9.43 -0.11
CA SER A 377 9.68 -9.62 0.72
C SER A 377 9.59 -8.89 2.06
N LEU A 378 9.00 -7.68 2.08
CA LEU A 378 8.80 -6.90 3.29
C LEU A 378 7.66 -7.46 4.14
N LEU A 379 6.59 -7.96 3.52
CA LEU A 379 5.53 -8.68 4.24
C LEU A 379 6.07 -9.95 4.91
N ALA A 380 6.91 -10.73 4.22
CA ALA A 380 7.55 -11.91 4.79
C ALA A 380 8.41 -11.56 6.01
N GLU A 381 9.19 -10.48 5.94
CA GLU A 381 9.92 -9.93 7.08
C GLU A 381 8.96 -9.56 8.23
N GLY A 382 7.87 -8.85 7.94
CA GLY A 382 6.90 -8.45 8.96
C GLY A 382 6.27 -9.62 9.69
N VAL A 383 5.94 -10.70 8.97
CA VAL A 383 5.48 -11.95 9.57
C VAL A 383 6.55 -12.54 10.51
N GLN A 384 7.81 -12.60 10.07
CA GLN A 384 8.93 -13.09 10.90
C GLN A 384 9.16 -12.23 12.15
N GLN A 385 8.99 -10.91 12.04
CA GLN A 385 9.16 -9.96 13.13
C GLN A 385 7.91 -9.82 14.02
N GLY A 386 6.87 -10.64 13.80
CA GLY A 386 5.77 -10.79 14.73
C GLY A 386 4.51 -9.99 14.40
N LEU A 387 4.28 -9.62 13.13
CA LEU A 387 3.03 -9.01 12.66
C LEU A 387 1.79 -9.77 13.15
N LEU A 388 1.82 -11.10 13.17
CA LEU A 388 0.68 -11.91 13.62
C LEU A 388 0.72 -12.28 15.10
N ARG A 389 1.81 -11.97 15.83
CA ARG A 389 1.98 -12.35 17.24
C ARG A 389 0.85 -11.80 18.13
N PRO A 390 0.45 -10.51 18.04
CA PRO A 390 -0.65 -10.00 18.85
C PRO A 390 -1.92 -10.81 18.63
N LEU A 391 -2.26 -11.12 17.39
CA LEU A 391 -3.47 -11.88 17.07
C LEU A 391 -3.36 -13.36 17.43
N GLY A 392 -2.21 -13.98 17.21
CA GLY A 392 -1.99 -15.41 17.46
C GLY A 392 -2.18 -15.82 18.91
N HIS A 393 -1.87 -14.94 19.87
CA HIS A 393 -2.16 -15.19 21.29
C HIS A 393 -3.66 -15.29 21.61
N ASP A 394 -4.50 -14.50 20.93
CA ASP A 394 -5.95 -14.44 21.24
C ASP A 394 -6.77 -15.36 20.32
N ASN A 395 -6.31 -15.52 19.08
CA ASN A 395 -7.03 -16.22 18.03
C ASN A 395 -6.06 -16.85 17.01
N PRO A 396 -5.44 -18.00 17.35
CA PRO A 396 -4.48 -18.66 16.47
C PRO A 396 -5.10 -19.08 15.13
N GLU A 397 -6.36 -19.56 15.12
CA GLU A 397 -7.03 -19.96 13.88
C GLU A 397 -7.22 -18.81 12.89
N LEU A 398 -7.57 -17.62 13.39
CA LEU A 398 -7.70 -16.44 12.53
C LEU A 398 -6.32 -15.93 12.08
N ALA A 399 -5.30 -16.03 12.93
CA ALA A 399 -3.94 -15.68 12.56
C ALA A 399 -3.41 -16.58 11.41
N ASP A 400 -3.68 -17.88 11.45
CA ASP A 400 -3.29 -18.82 10.38
C ASP A 400 -4.00 -18.52 9.05
N LYS A 401 -5.30 -18.19 9.10
CA LYS A 401 -6.06 -17.78 7.91
C LYS A 401 -5.49 -16.50 7.29
N ILE A 402 -5.14 -15.53 8.14
CA ILE A 402 -4.53 -14.27 7.70
C ILE A 402 -3.13 -14.53 7.12
N LEU A 403 -2.33 -15.39 7.75
CA LEU A 403 -1.02 -15.80 7.23
C LEU A 403 -1.13 -16.42 5.84
N PHE A 404 -2.10 -17.32 5.65
CA PHE A 404 -2.36 -17.93 4.35
C PHE A 404 -2.71 -16.87 3.31
N ALA A 405 -3.66 -15.97 3.62
CA ALA A 405 -4.10 -14.92 2.71
C ALA A 405 -2.99 -13.91 2.35
N LEU A 406 -2.08 -13.60 3.29
CA LEU A 406 -0.90 -12.76 3.00
C LEU A 406 0.06 -13.47 2.04
N ARG A 407 0.28 -14.78 2.20
CA ARG A 407 1.18 -15.58 1.35
C ARG A 407 0.61 -15.82 -0.05
N SER A 408 -0.72 -15.87 -0.18
CA SER A 408 -1.41 -16.06 -1.45
C SER A 408 -1.80 -14.75 -2.15
N GLU A 409 -1.35 -13.59 -1.63
CA GLU A 409 -1.68 -12.26 -2.17
C GLU A 409 -3.19 -12.03 -2.34
N SER A 410 -3.99 -12.69 -1.50
CA SER A 410 -5.46 -12.61 -1.53
C SER A 410 -6.01 -11.77 -0.36
N MET A 411 -5.15 -11.02 0.31
CA MET A 411 -5.50 -10.18 1.44
C MET A 411 -6.08 -8.86 0.98
N ASN A 412 -7.31 -8.57 1.36
CA ASN A 412 -7.93 -7.26 1.21
C ASN A 412 -8.96 -7.04 2.33
N ALA A 413 -9.55 -5.84 2.39
CA ALA A 413 -10.53 -5.51 3.41
C ALA A 413 -11.70 -6.51 3.42
N GLU A 414 -12.21 -6.89 2.26
CA GLU A 414 -13.34 -7.82 2.17
C GLU A 414 -12.98 -9.22 2.68
N SER A 415 -11.87 -9.80 2.20
CA SER A 415 -11.43 -11.14 2.59
C SER A 415 -11.13 -11.19 4.10
N LEU A 416 -10.55 -10.13 4.67
CA LEU A 416 -10.35 -9.99 6.11
C LEU A 416 -11.68 -9.97 6.89
N GLN A 417 -12.67 -9.22 6.42
CA GLN A 417 -14.00 -9.21 7.05
C GLN A 417 -14.70 -10.56 6.94
N GLN A 418 -14.61 -11.24 5.79
CA GLN A 418 -15.17 -12.57 5.59
C GLN A 418 -14.56 -13.58 6.57
N MET A 419 -13.22 -13.62 6.68
CA MET A 419 -12.49 -14.47 7.64
C MET A 419 -12.95 -14.22 9.08
N ARG A 420 -13.11 -12.95 9.48
CA ARG A 420 -13.56 -12.58 10.82
C ARG A 420 -15.02 -12.89 11.09
N ARG A 421 -15.90 -12.72 10.10
CA ARG A 421 -17.32 -13.10 10.24
C ARG A 421 -17.46 -14.61 10.42
N ALA A 422 -16.68 -15.40 9.69
CA ALA A 422 -16.65 -16.85 9.85
C ALA A 422 -16.16 -17.25 11.26
N ASP A 423 -15.09 -16.60 11.76
CA ASP A 423 -14.58 -16.81 13.12
C ASP A 423 -15.61 -16.45 14.21
N LEU A 424 -16.26 -15.29 14.09
CA LEU A 424 -17.30 -14.87 15.04
C LEU A 424 -18.54 -15.77 15.02
N ARG A 425 -18.92 -16.30 13.85
CA ARG A 425 -20.00 -17.28 13.72
C ARG A 425 -19.65 -18.55 14.48
N LYS A 426 -18.41 -19.05 14.33
CA LYS A 426 -17.90 -20.22 15.08
C LYS A 426 -17.96 -19.98 16.60
N LYS A 427 -17.60 -18.77 17.06
CA LYS A 427 -17.63 -18.39 18.50
C LYS A 427 -19.03 -18.13 19.08
N LYS A 428 -20.02 -17.77 18.26
CA LYS A 428 -21.40 -17.50 18.69
C LYS A 428 -22.26 -18.76 18.84
N LEU A 429 -21.78 -19.92 18.43
CA LEU A 429 -22.42 -21.18 18.82
C LEU A 429 -22.26 -21.36 20.34
N PRO A 430 -23.34 -21.52 21.13
CA PRO A 430 -23.23 -21.62 22.59
C PRO A 430 -22.45 -22.87 23.00
N SER A 431 -21.56 -22.74 23.97
CA SER A 431 -21.02 -23.86 24.74
C SER A 431 -22.18 -24.55 25.48
N ARG A 432 -22.63 -25.70 24.97
CA ARG A 432 -23.67 -26.50 25.63
C ARG A 432 -23.05 -27.39 26.69
N ASP A 433 -23.20 -26.99 27.96
CA ASP A 433 -23.21 -27.93 29.07
C ASP A 433 -24.62 -28.00 29.68
N LYS A 434 -25.09 -29.23 29.85
CA LYS A 434 -26.28 -29.75 30.57
C LYS A 434 -27.65 -29.84 29.86
N ARG A 435 -27.87 -31.07 29.34
CA ARG A 435 -29.08 -31.93 29.46
C ARG A 435 -30.38 -31.48 28.78
N GLN A 436 -30.42 -31.72 27.47
CA GLN A 436 -31.51 -32.37 26.72
C GLN A 436 -30.84 -33.04 25.49
N PRO A 437 -31.30 -34.21 25.00
CA PRO A 437 -30.64 -34.86 23.86
C PRO A 437 -30.78 -33.97 22.63
N ASP A 438 -29.64 -33.65 22.02
CA ASP A 438 -29.49 -32.55 21.08
C ASP A 438 -29.70 -33.02 19.63
N PRO A 439 -30.22 -32.20 18.69
CA PRO A 439 -30.31 -32.55 17.26
C PRO A 439 -28.95 -32.91 16.61
N ASP A 440 -27.83 -32.60 17.29
CA ASP A 440 -26.46 -32.91 16.87
C ASP A 440 -26.09 -34.40 17.10
N ASP A 441 -26.63 -35.08 18.11
CA ASP A 441 -26.42 -36.53 18.32
C ASP A 441 -27.08 -37.35 17.20
N SER A 442 -28.25 -36.90 16.72
CA SER A 442 -28.93 -37.53 15.58
C SER A 442 -28.15 -37.35 14.28
N LEU A 443 -27.53 -36.19 14.08
CA LEU A 443 -26.72 -35.92 12.89
C LEU A 443 -25.37 -36.64 12.98
N LEU A 444 -24.78 -36.73 14.16
CA LEU A 444 -23.56 -37.49 14.43
C LEU A 444 -23.79 -38.98 14.17
N LEU A 445 -24.88 -39.56 14.69
CA LEU A 445 -25.31 -40.93 14.36
C LEU A 445 -25.51 -41.10 12.86
N GLN A 446 -26.19 -40.15 12.19
CA GLN A 446 -26.37 -40.18 10.74
C GLN A 446 -25.04 -40.15 9.98
N ARG A 447 -24.06 -39.33 10.40
CA ARG A 447 -22.74 -39.29 9.74
C ARG A 447 -21.93 -40.56 9.98
N PHE A 448 -22.08 -41.22 11.13
CA PHE A 448 -21.49 -42.54 11.35
C PHE A 448 -22.15 -43.63 10.51
N GLU A 449 -23.47 -43.57 10.31
CA GLU A 449 -24.17 -44.45 9.36
C GLU A 449 -23.69 -44.21 7.92
N GLU A 450 -23.55 -42.94 7.52
CA GLU A 450 -23.05 -42.55 6.20
C GLU A 450 -21.58 -42.90 5.97
N LEU A 451 -20.79 -43.13 7.02
CA LEU A 451 -19.39 -43.56 6.95
C LEU A 451 -19.26 -45.08 6.69
N GLN A 452 -20.34 -45.85 6.86
CA GLN A 452 -20.35 -47.31 6.63
C GLN A 452 -20.26 -47.66 5.14
N SER A 453 -19.77 -48.86 4.83
CA SER A 453 -19.47 -49.33 3.46
C SER A 453 -20.66 -49.40 2.49
N GLY A 454 -21.89 -49.22 2.97
CA GLY A 454 -23.11 -49.20 2.16
C GLY A 454 -23.38 -47.88 1.41
N ALA A 455 -22.74 -46.77 1.79
CA ALA A 455 -22.89 -45.47 1.14
C ALA A 455 -21.92 -45.28 -0.04
N THR A 456 -22.15 -44.32 -0.94
CA THR A 456 -21.20 -44.02 -2.03
C THR A 456 -19.91 -43.40 -1.50
N PRO A 457 -18.74 -43.57 -2.18
CA PRO A 457 -17.48 -43.01 -1.69
C PRO A 457 -17.53 -41.50 -1.43
N HIS A 458 -18.25 -40.75 -2.27
CA HIS A 458 -18.45 -39.31 -2.07
C HIS A 458 -19.19 -38.98 -0.76
N VAL A 459 -20.20 -39.77 -0.40
CA VAL A 459 -20.96 -39.59 0.86
C VAL A 459 -20.09 -39.97 2.06
N ARG A 460 -19.37 -41.09 2.00
CA ARG A 460 -18.45 -41.52 3.06
C ARG A 460 -17.32 -40.50 3.29
N ARG A 461 -16.75 -39.96 2.22
CA ARG A 461 -15.73 -38.90 2.28
C ARG A 461 -16.26 -37.64 2.95
N ASN A 462 -17.47 -37.22 2.61
CA ASN A 462 -18.09 -36.03 3.22
C ASN A 462 -18.42 -36.26 4.69
N ALA A 463 -18.88 -37.47 5.04
CA ALA A 463 -19.08 -37.87 6.43
C ALA A 463 -17.74 -37.87 7.21
N ALA A 464 -16.67 -38.43 6.65
CA ALA A 464 -15.33 -38.40 7.25
C ALA A 464 -14.83 -36.97 7.48
N ASN A 465 -14.97 -36.09 6.49
CA ASN A 465 -14.60 -34.67 6.63
C ASN A 465 -15.41 -33.99 7.73
N TRP A 466 -16.73 -34.21 7.76
CA TRP A 466 -17.61 -33.64 8.77
C TRP A 466 -17.24 -34.13 10.17
N LEU A 467 -17.00 -35.43 10.34
CA LEU A 467 -16.54 -36.03 11.59
C LEU A 467 -15.14 -35.57 11.99
N GLY A 468 -14.27 -35.20 11.04
CA GLY A 468 -12.97 -34.60 11.36
C GLY A 468 -13.08 -33.21 11.98
N PHE A 469 -14.06 -32.41 11.56
CA PHE A 469 -14.26 -31.04 12.09
C PHE A 469 -15.14 -30.98 13.34
N ASN A 470 -16.00 -31.99 13.55
CA ASN A 470 -17.01 -31.99 14.62
C ASN A 470 -16.88 -33.20 15.57
N GLY A 471 -16.01 -34.16 15.28
CA GLY A 471 -15.84 -35.38 16.07
C GLY A 471 -14.94 -35.18 17.29
N ALA A 472 -15.28 -35.90 18.35
CA ALA A 472 -14.49 -36.00 19.58
C ALA A 472 -13.52 -37.21 19.56
N PRO A 473 -12.51 -37.25 20.46
CA PRO A 473 -11.53 -38.34 20.53
C PRO A 473 -12.14 -39.76 20.64
N GLU A 474 -13.31 -39.90 21.26
CA GLU A 474 -14.04 -41.18 21.36
C GLU A 474 -14.38 -41.83 20.00
N HIS A 475 -14.34 -41.08 18.90
CA HIS A 475 -14.62 -41.56 17.54
C HIS A 475 -13.37 -42.02 16.77
N ILE A 476 -12.18 -41.87 17.35
CA ILE A 476 -10.90 -42.21 16.71
C ILE A 476 -10.87 -43.67 16.28
N ALA A 477 -11.42 -44.58 17.08
CA ALA A 477 -11.45 -46.01 16.77
C ALA A 477 -12.25 -46.31 15.48
N GLN A 478 -13.39 -45.63 15.29
CA GLN A 478 -14.25 -45.80 14.12
C GLN A 478 -13.59 -45.22 12.86
N LEU A 479 -13.06 -44.00 12.95
CA LEU A 479 -12.34 -43.37 11.85
C LEU A 479 -11.06 -44.16 11.49
N THR A 480 -10.33 -44.66 12.48
CA THR A 480 -9.16 -45.52 12.25
C THR A 480 -9.54 -46.80 11.47
N THR A 481 -10.70 -47.38 11.77
CA THR A 481 -11.19 -48.56 11.05
C THR A 481 -11.43 -48.25 9.57
N VAL A 482 -12.07 -47.12 9.27
CA VAL A 482 -12.36 -46.70 7.89
C VAL A 482 -11.10 -46.29 7.15
N MET A 483 -10.18 -45.56 7.80
CA MET A 483 -8.87 -45.24 7.23
C MET A 483 -8.07 -46.49 6.83
N ARG A 484 -8.21 -47.62 7.54
CA ARG A 484 -7.49 -48.85 7.23
C ARG A 484 -8.15 -49.74 6.19
N SER A 485 -9.46 -49.67 6.03
CA SER A 485 -10.22 -50.72 5.35
C SER A 485 -11.18 -50.24 4.27
N ASP A 486 -11.35 -48.93 4.09
CA ASP A 486 -12.22 -48.42 3.03
C ASP A 486 -11.64 -48.72 1.64
N PRO A 487 -12.43 -49.28 0.71
CA PRO A 487 -11.92 -49.62 -0.62
C PRO A 487 -11.57 -48.40 -1.48
N ASP A 488 -12.00 -47.20 -1.10
CA ASP A 488 -11.76 -45.96 -1.85
C ASP A 488 -10.65 -45.11 -1.21
N ASP A 489 -9.61 -44.84 -1.97
CA ASP A 489 -8.42 -44.09 -1.53
C ASP A 489 -8.77 -42.67 -1.08
N SER A 490 -9.76 -42.02 -1.73
CA SER A 490 -10.17 -40.66 -1.36
C SER A 490 -10.89 -40.62 -0.01
N VAL A 491 -11.59 -41.70 0.35
CA VAL A 491 -12.21 -41.85 1.66
C VAL A 491 -11.14 -42.12 2.71
N ARG A 492 -10.20 -43.06 2.48
CA ARG A 492 -9.09 -43.32 3.42
C ARG A 492 -8.26 -42.08 3.70
N GLY A 493 -7.91 -41.30 2.66
CA GLY A 493 -7.19 -40.04 2.80
C GLY A 493 -7.97 -38.98 3.59
N ALA A 494 -9.28 -38.82 3.31
CA ALA A 494 -10.14 -37.92 4.07
C ALA A 494 -10.25 -38.34 5.55
N THR A 495 -10.29 -39.64 5.83
CA THR A 495 -10.33 -40.16 7.20
C THR A 495 -8.99 -39.95 7.93
N ALA A 496 -7.85 -40.06 7.24
CA ALA A 496 -6.55 -39.70 7.80
C ALA A 496 -6.49 -38.21 8.18
N ILE A 497 -6.96 -37.32 7.30
CA ILE A 497 -7.07 -35.88 7.57
C ILE A 497 -8.03 -35.61 8.73
N ALA A 498 -9.16 -36.34 8.80
CA ALA A 498 -10.13 -36.22 9.88
C ALA A 498 -9.52 -36.58 11.24
N LEU A 499 -8.75 -37.66 11.32
CA LEU A 499 -7.99 -38.02 12.53
C LEU A 499 -6.97 -36.94 12.92
N GLY A 500 -6.28 -36.35 11.93
CA GLY A 500 -5.39 -35.22 12.14
C GLY A 500 -6.09 -33.95 12.65
N ASN A 501 -7.32 -33.69 12.21
CA ASN A 501 -8.14 -32.58 12.68
C ASN A 501 -8.64 -32.79 14.13
N ILE A 502 -8.95 -34.04 14.50
CA ILE A 502 -9.33 -34.39 15.88
C ILE A 502 -8.14 -34.19 16.83
N GLY A 503 -6.91 -34.37 16.35
CA GLY A 503 -5.71 -33.88 17.05
C GLY A 503 -5.27 -34.73 18.26
N SER A 504 -5.87 -35.90 18.47
CA SER A 504 -5.56 -36.78 19.61
C SER A 504 -4.39 -37.72 19.32
N SER A 505 -3.52 -37.89 20.31
CA SER A 505 -2.38 -38.80 20.25
C SER A 505 -2.79 -40.27 20.10
N GLU A 506 -4.03 -40.64 20.40
CA GLU A 506 -4.57 -41.98 20.21
C GLU A 506 -4.58 -42.42 18.73
N ALA A 507 -4.62 -41.47 17.79
CA ALA A 507 -4.60 -41.76 16.35
C ALA A 507 -3.18 -41.99 15.80
N LEU A 508 -2.13 -41.64 16.56
CA LEU A 508 -0.74 -41.69 16.09
C LEU A 508 -0.31 -43.08 15.60
N PRO A 509 -0.56 -44.20 16.32
CA PRO A 509 -0.13 -45.51 15.85
C PRO A 509 -0.75 -45.89 14.49
N ALA A 510 -2.03 -45.56 14.30
CA ALA A 510 -2.74 -45.86 13.07
C ALA A 510 -2.31 -44.96 11.89
N LEU A 511 -2.04 -43.69 12.15
CA LEU A 511 -1.56 -42.76 11.12
C LEU A 511 -0.12 -43.07 10.71
N VAL A 512 0.74 -43.48 11.66
CA VAL A 512 2.09 -43.97 11.35
C VAL A 512 2.01 -45.23 10.51
N GLU A 513 1.14 -46.18 10.84
CA GLU A 513 0.91 -47.37 10.02
C GLU A 513 0.45 -46.98 8.60
N CYS A 514 -0.59 -46.15 8.49
CA CYS A 514 -1.12 -45.67 7.21
C CYS A 514 -0.07 -44.97 6.34
N LEU A 515 0.82 -44.18 6.95
CA LEU A 515 1.95 -43.54 6.27
C LEU A 515 2.90 -44.56 5.63
N HIS A 516 3.09 -45.72 6.24
CA HIS A 516 4.04 -46.73 5.77
C HIS A 516 3.43 -47.76 4.82
N SER A 517 2.17 -48.15 5.04
CA SER A 517 1.60 -49.36 4.43
C SER A 517 0.42 -49.13 3.49
N ASP A 518 -0.16 -47.91 3.41
CA ASP A 518 -1.27 -47.66 2.50
C ASP A 518 -0.80 -47.67 1.03
N ALA A 519 -1.60 -48.30 0.16
CA ALA A 519 -1.31 -48.43 -1.26
C ALA A 519 -1.36 -47.07 -1.99
N GLY A 520 -2.27 -46.17 -1.59
CA GLY A 520 -2.46 -44.86 -2.21
C GLY A 520 -1.42 -43.84 -1.75
N ASP A 521 -0.69 -43.24 -2.68
CA ASP A 521 0.29 -42.19 -2.40
C ASP A 521 -0.33 -40.92 -1.81
N ASP A 522 -1.50 -40.51 -2.30
CA ASP A 522 -2.28 -39.41 -1.73
C ASP A 522 -2.75 -39.69 -0.30
N VAL A 523 -3.03 -40.95 0.03
CA VAL A 523 -3.41 -41.39 1.38
C VAL A 523 -2.23 -41.30 2.33
N ARG A 524 -1.05 -41.75 1.89
CA ARG A 524 0.20 -41.59 2.66
C ARG A 524 0.54 -40.10 2.90
N GLY A 525 0.35 -39.25 1.88
CA GLY A 525 0.51 -37.80 2.01
C GLY A 525 -0.46 -37.18 3.02
N SER A 526 -1.72 -37.65 3.02
CA SER A 526 -2.74 -37.26 3.98
C SER A 526 -2.38 -37.68 5.42
N ALA A 527 -1.84 -38.89 5.60
CA ALA A 527 -1.35 -39.38 6.89
C ALA A 527 -0.14 -38.57 7.39
N ALA A 528 0.81 -38.20 6.52
CA ALA A 528 1.93 -37.34 6.88
C ALA A 528 1.46 -35.95 7.37
N ASN A 529 0.49 -35.36 6.68
CA ASN A 529 -0.12 -34.09 7.08
C ASN A 529 -0.82 -34.21 8.44
N ALA A 530 -1.63 -35.26 8.62
CA ALA A 530 -2.30 -35.54 9.88
C ALA A 530 -1.32 -35.76 11.05
N LEU A 531 -0.22 -36.47 10.82
CA LEU A 531 0.85 -36.64 11.81
C LEU A 531 1.53 -35.32 12.18
N GLY A 532 1.82 -34.45 11.20
CA GLY A 532 2.37 -33.11 11.45
C GLY A 532 1.41 -32.18 12.18
N ARG A 533 0.10 -32.47 12.16
CA ARG A 533 -0.92 -31.73 12.92
C ARG A 533 -1.07 -32.22 14.35
N ILE A 534 -0.99 -33.54 14.58
CA ILE A 534 -1.06 -34.12 15.93
C ILE A 534 0.27 -33.95 16.68
N GLY A 535 1.38 -34.14 15.98
CA GLY A 535 2.72 -33.91 16.50
C GLY A 535 3.21 -32.49 16.17
N SER A 536 3.02 -31.56 17.10
CA SER A 536 4.03 -30.50 17.26
C SER A 536 5.35 -31.16 17.71
N PRO A 537 6.53 -30.61 17.36
CA PRO A 537 7.74 -30.93 18.11
C PRO A 537 7.55 -30.70 19.62
#